data_AF-A0A7X4KZ40-F1
#
_entry.id   AF-A0A7X4KZ40-F1
#
_cell.length_a   1.000
_cell.length_b   1.000
_cell.length_c   1.000
_cell.angle_alpha   90.00
_cell.angle_beta   90.00
_cell.angle_gamma   90.00
#
_symmetry.space_group_name_H-M   'P 1'
#
loop_
_entity.id
_entity.type
_entity.pdbx_description
1 polymer ?
#
loop_
_entity_poly.entity_id
_entity_poly.type
_entity_poly.pdbx_seq_one_letter_code
_entity_poly.pdbx_strand_id
1 'polypeptide(L)'
;MRTWLPFVVMTVLSWGTYIPTLHRGQQALGSSGVHAFLMVGAAYLVVAIAVPGMMIARAGTWNLFGDNPNGMLFTFAAGVLGAVGALGIVLALVNGGRPNVVPPLVFAGAPVVSVFVAMLYNPPQESPSPVFFLGILMAAAGAFLVLSYRPH
;
A
#
# COMPACT_ATOMS: atom_id res chain seq x y z
N MET A 1 4.80 5.81 25.70
CA MET A 1 3.97 5.09 24.69
C MET A 1 4.76 5.07 23.39
N ARG A 2 4.78 3.95 22.64
CA ARG A 2 5.46 3.91 21.34
C ARG A 2 4.73 4.85 20.37
N THR A 3 5.32 6.00 20.06
CA THR A 3 4.71 7.12 19.31
C THR A 3 4.21 6.74 17.90
N TRP A 4 4.64 5.58 17.36
CA TRP A 4 4.29 5.13 16.02
C TRP A 4 3.00 4.29 15.93
N LEU A 5 2.55 3.67 17.03
CA LEU A 5 1.37 2.78 17.02
C LEU A 5 0.08 3.47 16.54
N PRO A 6 -0.23 4.72 16.94
CA PRO A 6 -1.42 5.42 16.44
C PRO A 6 -1.43 5.57 14.91
N PHE A 7 -0.28 5.81 14.28
CA PHE A 7 -0.18 5.93 12.81
C PHE A 7 -0.40 4.60 12.12
N VAL A 8 0.02 3.49 12.72
CA VAL A 8 -0.28 2.14 12.22
C VAL A 8 -1.79 1.87 12.28
N VAL A 9 -2.43 2.19 13.40
CA VAL A 9 -3.90 2.05 13.53
C VAL A 9 -4.62 2.91 12.49
N MET A 10 -4.23 4.18 12.34
CA MET A 10 -4.77 5.08 11.32
C MET A 10 -4.61 4.50 9.90
N THR A 11 -3.46 3.89 9.61
CA THR A 11 -3.16 3.29 8.30
C THR A 11 -4.04 2.07 8.05
N VAL A 12 -4.17 1.17 9.03
CA VAL A 12 -5.04 -0.01 8.95
C VAL A 12 -6.49 0.38 8.75
N LEU A 13 -6.99 1.38 9.48
CA LEU A 13 -8.36 1.87 9.32
C LEU A 13 -8.59 2.52 7.96
N SER A 14 -7.65 3.35 7.49
CA SER A 14 -7.73 4.02 6.18
C SER A 14 -7.74 3.01 5.03
N TRP A 15 -6.79 2.07 5.01
CA TRP A 15 -6.72 1.05 3.96
C TRP A 15 -7.83 0.02 4.05
N GLY A 16 -8.27 -0.35 5.26
CA GLY A 16 -9.39 -1.26 5.47
C GLY A 16 -10.72 -0.69 4.96
N THR A 17 -10.93 0.62 5.08
CA THR A 17 -12.13 1.31 4.58
C THR A 17 -12.03 1.77 3.13
N TYR A 18 -10.81 1.88 2.58
CA TYR A 18 -10.54 2.33 1.21
C TYR A 18 -11.26 1.47 0.17
N ILE A 19 -11.07 0.15 0.13
CA ILE A 19 -11.62 -0.69 -0.94
C ILE A 19 -13.16 -0.72 -0.94
N PRO A 20 -13.86 -0.91 0.19
CA PRO A 20 -15.32 -0.80 0.21
C PRO A 20 -15.84 0.56 -0.27
N THR A 21 -15.17 1.64 0.12
CA THR A 21 -15.55 3.01 -0.28
C THR A 21 -15.32 3.23 -1.76
N LEU A 22 -14.18 2.77 -2.29
CA LEU A 22 -13.84 2.81 -3.71
C LEU A 22 -14.86 2.03 -4.53
N HIS A 23 -15.22 0.82 -4.08
CA HIS A 23 -16.20 -0.01 -4.77
C HIS A 23 -17.57 0.68 -4.85
N ARG A 24 -18.03 1.31 -3.76
CA ARG A 24 -19.25 2.12 -3.79
C ARG A 24 -19.14 3.31 -4.73
N GLY A 25 -18.02 4.02 -4.73
CA GLY A 25 -17.75 5.12 -5.65
C GLY A 25 -17.75 4.67 -7.11
N GLN A 26 -17.13 3.53 -7.42
CA GLN A 26 -17.16 2.91 -8.74
C GLN A 26 -18.59 2.61 -9.19
N GLN A 27 -19.42 2.00 -8.33
CA GLN A 27 -20.82 1.70 -8.66
C GLN A 27 -21.61 2.98 -8.97
N ALA A 28 -21.42 4.04 -8.17
CA ALA A 28 -22.07 5.33 -8.41
C ALA A 28 -21.60 6.01 -9.71
N LEU A 29 -20.38 5.73 -10.16
CA LEU A 29 -19.81 6.21 -11.42
C LEU A 29 -20.09 5.25 -12.61
N GLY A 30 -21.22 4.55 -12.58
CA GLY A 30 -21.61 3.63 -13.67
C GLY A 30 -20.68 2.41 -13.80
N SER A 31 -20.12 1.94 -12.68
CA SER A 31 -19.16 0.84 -12.61
C SER A 31 -17.82 1.11 -13.31
N SER A 32 -17.47 2.39 -13.53
CA SER A 32 -16.19 2.74 -14.16
C SER A 32 -15.04 2.83 -13.16
N GLY A 33 -14.17 1.81 -13.14
CA GLY A 33 -12.98 1.79 -12.29
C GLY A 33 -11.95 2.88 -12.59
N VAL A 34 -11.78 3.24 -13.87
CA VAL A 34 -10.79 4.23 -14.28
C VAL A 34 -11.15 5.63 -13.79
N HIS A 35 -12.43 6.02 -13.84
CA HIS A 35 -12.89 7.31 -13.32
C HIS A 35 -12.78 7.37 -11.79
N ALA A 36 -13.13 6.29 -11.10
CA ALA A 36 -12.95 6.21 -9.66
C ALA A 36 -11.46 6.33 -9.28
N PHE A 37 -10.56 5.67 -10.02
CA PHE A 37 -9.13 5.76 -9.79
C PHE A 37 -8.56 7.16 -10.08
N LEU A 38 -9.05 7.84 -11.11
CA LEU A 38 -8.67 9.23 -11.38
C LEU A 38 -8.98 10.12 -10.17
N MET A 39 -10.14 9.91 -9.53
CA MET A 39 -10.49 10.66 -8.32
C MET A 39 -9.60 10.31 -7.11
N VAL A 40 -9.19 9.05 -6.98
CA VAL A 40 -8.18 8.66 -5.99
C VAL A 40 -6.86 9.38 -6.25
N GLY A 41 -6.42 9.46 -7.52
CA GLY A 41 -5.22 10.19 -7.93
C GLY A 41 -5.29 11.68 -7.59
N ALA A 42 -6.42 12.33 -7.83
CA ALA A 42 -6.64 13.72 -7.45
C ALA A 42 -6.55 13.91 -5.92
N ALA A 43 -7.15 13.01 -5.14
CA ALA A 43 -7.03 13.04 -3.68
C ALA A 43 -5.58 12.85 -3.21
N TYR A 44 -4.82 11.98 -3.87
CA TYR A 44 -3.39 11.78 -3.58
C TYR A 44 -2.58 13.05 -3.87
N LEU A 45 -2.84 13.75 -4.97
CA LEU A 45 -2.16 15.01 -5.27
C LEU A 45 -2.38 16.03 -4.15
N VAL A 46 -3.61 16.16 -3.65
CA VAL A 46 -3.93 17.08 -2.55
C VAL A 46 -3.24 16.65 -1.26
N VAL A 47 -3.45 15.41 -0.81
CA VAL A 47 -2.97 14.95 0.50
C VAL A 47 -1.45 14.78 0.52
N ALA A 48 -0.88 14.13 -0.50
CA ALA A 48 0.54 13.80 -0.54
C ALA A 48 1.43 15.02 -0.82
N ILE A 49 0.90 16.10 -1.38
CA ILE A 49 1.64 17.35 -1.56
C ILE A 49 1.38 18.31 -0.40
N ALA A 50 0.11 18.59 -0.09
CA ALA A 50 -0.21 19.65 0.87
C ALA A 50 0.24 19.31 2.29
N VAL A 51 0.00 18.09 2.77
CA VAL A 51 0.31 17.72 4.16
C VAL A 51 1.83 17.65 4.39
N PRO A 52 2.63 16.87 3.62
CA PRO A 52 4.08 16.86 3.77
C PRO A 52 4.73 18.20 3.43
N GLY A 53 4.22 18.92 2.42
CA GLY A 53 4.72 20.24 2.04
C GLY A 53 4.60 21.26 3.19
N MET A 54 3.47 21.27 3.90
CA MET A 54 3.32 22.10 5.11
C MET A 54 4.26 21.66 6.24
N MET A 55 4.46 20.36 6.43
CA MET A 55 5.38 19.85 7.46
C MET A 55 6.83 20.26 7.17
N ILE A 56 7.29 20.12 5.92
CA ILE A 56 8.63 20.50 5.48
C ILE A 56 8.81 22.02 5.56
N ALA A 57 7.82 22.80 5.12
CA ALA A 57 7.85 24.25 5.22
C ALA A 57 8.00 24.74 6.67
N ARG A 58 7.27 24.11 7.61
CA ARG A 58 7.40 24.43 9.05
C ARG A 58 8.73 23.97 9.64
N ALA A 59 9.31 22.89 9.13
CA ALA A 59 10.60 22.38 9.58
C ALA A 59 11.79 23.17 8.99
N GLY A 60 11.59 23.90 7.89
CA GLY A 60 12.66 24.64 7.21
C GLY A 60 13.67 23.75 6.48
N THR A 61 13.35 22.48 6.22
CA THR A 61 14.29 21.46 5.72
C THR A 61 14.21 21.21 4.22
N TRP A 62 13.92 22.25 3.43
CA TRP A 62 13.82 22.12 1.96
C TRP A 62 15.16 21.79 1.29
N ASN A 63 16.28 22.13 1.93
CA ASN A 63 17.62 21.84 1.43
C ASN A 63 17.89 20.33 1.26
N LEU A 64 17.22 19.47 2.05
CA LEU A 64 17.41 18.02 1.97
C LEU A 64 17.12 17.44 0.58
N PHE A 65 16.23 18.06 -0.19
CA PHE A 65 15.97 17.66 -1.57
C PHE A 65 17.18 17.93 -2.48
N GLY A 66 17.81 19.10 -2.36
CA GLY A 66 19.01 19.44 -3.14
C GLY A 66 20.25 18.65 -2.70
N ASP A 67 20.38 18.41 -1.39
CA ASP A 67 21.52 17.72 -0.81
C ASP A 67 21.49 16.19 -1.08
N ASN A 68 20.31 15.61 -1.36
CA ASN A 68 20.11 14.16 -1.50
C ASN A 68 19.32 13.76 -2.77
N PRO A 69 19.89 13.94 -3.98
CA PRO A 69 19.18 13.67 -5.24
C PRO A 69 18.77 12.19 -5.39
N ASN A 70 19.57 11.26 -4.84
CA ASN A 70 19.20 9.84 -4.82
C ASN A 70 17.97 9.59 -3.94
N GLY A 71 17.86 10.29 -2.81
CA GLY A 71 16.69 10.21 -1.94
C GLY A 71 15.41 10.61 -2.66
N MET A 72 15.47 11.68 -3.48
CA MET A 72 14.36 12.08 -4.35
C MET A 72 14.00 10.99 -5.36
N LEU A 73 15.00 10.42 -6.05
CA LEU A 73 14.75 9.42 -7.08
C LEU A 73 14.11 8.15 -6.50
N PHE A 74 14.65 7.61 -5.41
CA PHE A 74 14.11 6.41 -4.77
C PHE A 74 12.71 6.63 -4.20
N THR A 75 12.45 7.78 -3.57
CA THR A 75 11.12 8.08 -3.01
C THR A 75 10.09 8.35 -4.09
N PHE A 76 10.49 9.00 -5.19
CA PHE A 76 9.63 9.13 -6.38
C PHE A 76 9.31 7.77 -7.00
N ALA A 77 10.32 6.92 -7.20
CA ALA A 77 10.14 5.56 -7.71
C ALA A 77 9.21 4.74 -6.78
N ALA A 78 9.36 4.86 -5.46
CA ALA A 78 8.46 4.24 -4.50
C ALA A 78 7.01 4.75 -4.66
N GLY A 79 6.82 6.05 -4.92
CA GLY A 79 5.51 6.62 -5.24
C GLY A 79 4.90 6.04 -6.51
N VAL A 80 5.70 5.87 -7.58
CA VAL A 80 5.26 5.23 -8.83
C VAL A 80 4.86 3.78 -8.58
N LEU A 81 5.66 3.00 -7.84
CA LEU A 81 5.34 1.62 -7.48
C LEU A 81 4.01 1.53 -6.72
N GLY A 82 3.77 2.45 -5.78
CA GLY A 82 2.50 2.53 -5.06
C GLY A 82 1.31 2.85 -5.97
N ALA A 83 1.46 3.81 -6.88
CA ALA A 83 0.41 4.19 -7.84
C ALA A 83 0.09 3.05 -8.83
N VAL A 84 1.11 2.38 -9.35
CA VAL A 84 0.96 1.21 -10.24
C VAL A 84 0.28 0.06 -9.49
N GLY A 85 0.66 -0.20 -8.24
CA GLY A 85 0.00 -1.20 -7.39
C GLY A 85 -1.48 -0.91 -7.17
N ALA A 86 -1.83 0.34 -6.87
CA ALA A 86 -3.23 0.77 -6.70
C ALA A 86 -4.04 0.66 -8.00
N LEU A 87 -3.45 1.05 -9.15
CA LEU A 87 -4.05 0.85 -10.47
C LEU A 87 -4.27 -0.64 -10.76
N GLY A 88 -3.31 -1.50 -10.40
CA GLY A 88 -3.42 -2.96 -10.53
C GLY A 88 -4.64 -3.54 -9.80
N ILE A 89 -4.93 -3.06 -8.58
CA ILE A 89 -6.14 -3.45 -7.84
C ILE A 89 -7.40 -3.04 -8.63
N VAL A 90 -7.46 -1.82 -9.14
CA VAL A 90 -8.61 -1.33 -9.91
C VAL A 90 -8.81 -2.16 -11.17
N LEU A 91 -7.73 -2.42 -11.92
CA LEU A 91 -7.79 -3.24 -13.12
C LEU A 91 -8.22 -4.67 -12.80
N ALA A 92 -7.75 -5.27 -11.70
CA ALA A 92 -8.19 -6.59 -11.27
C ALA A 92 -9.70 -6.62 -10.98
N LEU A 93 -10.25 -5.59 -10.31
CA LEU A 93 -11.68 -5.49 -10.03
C LEU A 93 -12.52 -5.29 -11.30
N VAL A 94 -12.06 -4.45 -12.23
CA VAL A 94 -12.75 -4.23 -13.53
C VAL A 94 -12.72 -5.48 -14.40
N ASN A 95 -11.68 -6.31 -14.28
CA ASN A 95 -11.54 -7.57 -15.01
C ASN A 95 -12.10 -8.79 -14.25
N GLY A 96 -13.14 -8.58 -13.42
CA GLY A 96 -13.90 -9.67 -12.78
C GLY A 96 -13.40 -10.11 -11.39
N GLY A 97 -12.35 -9.48 -10.87
CA GLY A 97 -11.91 -9.66 -9.50
C GLY A 97 -12.97 -9.18 -8.50
N ARG A 98 -13.10 -9.88 -7.37
CA ARG A 98 -14.10 -9.56 -6.34
C ARG A 98 -13.48 -8.70 -5.23
N PRO A 99 -14.17 -7.66 -4.72
CA PRO A 99 -13.66 -6.79 -3.65
C PRO A 99 -13.32 -7.51 -2.35
N ASN A 100 -13.91 -8.67 -2.10
CA ASN A 100 -13.61 -9.51 -0.94
C ASN A 100 -12.48 -10.53 -1.20
N VAL A 101 -11.97 -10.66 -2.44
CA VAL A 101 -10.87 -11.56 -2.82
C VAL A 101 -9.58 -10.79 -3.11
N VAL A 102 -9.66 -9.79 -4.00
CA VAL A 102 -8.47 -9.13 -4.56
C VAL A 102 -7.64 -8.43 -3.47
N PRO A 103 -8.21 -7.58 -2.59
CA PRO A 103 -7.41 -6.89 -1.60
C PRO A 103 -6.76 -7.81 -0.57
N PRO A 104 -7.45 -8.81 0.04
CA PRO A 104 -6.77 -9.72 0.95
C PRO A 104 -5.62 -10.48 0.29
N LEU A 105 -5.76 -10.87 -0.98
CA LEU A 105 -4.67 -11.53 -1.72
C LEU A 105 -3.45 -10.60 -1.88
N VAL A 106 -3.68 -9.33 -2.26
CA VAL A 106 -2.62 -8.33 -2.41
C VAL A 106 -1.96 -8.03 -1.06
N PHE A 107 -2.75 -7.79 -0.01
CA PHE A 107 -2.22 -7.44 1.31
C PHE A 107 -1.57 -8.62 2.05
N ALA A 108 -1.87 -9.86 1.67
CA ALA A 108 -1.15 -11.04 2.14
C ALA A 108 0.20 -11.23 1.41
N GLY A 109 0.24 -10.97 0.10
CA GLY A 109 1.45 -11.14 -0.71
C GLY A 109 2.45 -9.99 -0.62
N ALA A 110 1.98 -8.75 -0.53
CA ALA A 110 2.84 -7.57 -0.55
C ALA A 110 3.91 -7.55 0.58
N PRO A 111 3.60 -7.92 1.84
CA PRO A 111 4.61 -8.01 2.89
C PRO A 111 5.72 -9.02 2.56
N VAL A 112 5.38 -10.15 1.94
CA VAL A 112 6.37 -11.18 1.54
C VAL A 112 7.36 -10.61 0.53
N VAL A 113 6.85 -9.96 -0.52
CA VAL A 113 7.68 -9.28 -1.53
C VAL A 113 8.54 -8.19 -0.89
N SER A 114 7.97 -7.41 0.03
CA SER A 114 8.71 -6.36 0.74
C SER A 114 9.90 -6.90 1.51
N VAL A 115 9.79 -8.08 2.13
CA VAL A 115 10.93 -8.67 2.84
C VAL A 115 12.04 -9.08 1.87
N PHE A 116 11.70 -9.69 0.73
CA PHE A 116 12.70 -10.04 -0.28
C PHE A 116 13.38 -8.81 -0.87
N VAL A 117 12.64 -7.75 -1.19
CA VAL A 117 13.23 -6.48 -1.66
C VAL A 117 14.13 -5.87 -0.60
N ALA A 118 13.73 -5.91 0.68
CA ALA A 118 14.57 -5.44 1.78
C ALA A 118 15.87 -6.27 1.92
N MET A 119 15.80 -7.59 1.72
CA MET A 119 16.98 -8.46 1.67
C MET A 119 17.89 -8.16 0.47
N LEU A 120 17.34 -7.71 -0.66
CA LEU A 120 18.17 -7.27 -1.79
C LEU A 120 18.90 -5.95 -1.51
N TYR A 121 18.24 -5.01 -0.84
CA TYR A 121 18.87 -3.74 -0.45
C TYR A 121 19.87 -3.91 0.69
N ASN A 122 19.61 -4.83 1.61
CA ASN A 122 20.47 -5.14 2.74
C ASN A 122 20.67 -6.67 2.81
N PRO A 123 21.62 -7.21 2.03
CA PRO A 123 21.89 -8.65 2.01
C PRO A 123 22.13 -9.20 3.42
N PRO A 124 21.41 -10.25 3.84
CA PRO A 124 21.57 -10.81 5.17
C PRO A 124 22.96 -11.46 5.30
N GLN A 125 23.64 -11.19 6.41
CA GLN A 125 24.98 -11.74 6.67
C GLN A 125 24.94 -13.24 7.00
N GLU A 126 23.78 -13.73 7.45
CA GLU A 126 23.50 -15.13 7.74
C GLU A 126 22.28 -15.60 6.96
N SER A 127 22.14 -16.91 6.78
CA SER A 127 20.96 -17.47 6.12
C SER A 127 19.69 -17.16 6.92
N PRO A 128 18.58 -16.73 6.29
CA PRO A 128 17.33 -16.47 6.99
C PRO A 128 16.88 -17.70 7.80
N SER A 129 16.47 -17.47 9.05
CA SER A 129 15.99 -18.53 9.93
C SER A 129 14.86 -19.35 9.26
N PRO A 130 14.83 -20.68 9.39
CA PRO A 130 13.70 -21.49 8.93
C PRO A 130 12.33 -21.02 9.47
N VAL A 131 12.31 -20.40 10.66
CA VAL A 131 11.10 -19.83 11.28
C VAL A 131 10.52 -18.66 10.46
N PHE A 132 11.37 -17.91 9.75
CA PHE A 132 10.92 -16.84 8.85
C PHE A 132 10.04 -17.39 7.72
N PHE A 133 10.47 -18.48 7.09
CA PHE A 133 9.69 -19.14 6.04
C PHE A 133 8.40 -19.74 6.58
N LEU A 134 8.42 -20.29 7.80
CA LEU A 134 7.20 -20.71 8.49
C LEU A 134 6.23 -19.53 8.70
N GLY A 135 6.73 -18.35 9.07
CA GLY A 135 5.92 -17.14 9.18
C GLY A 135 5.24 -16.74 7.87
N ILE A 136 5.95 -16.84 6.73
CA ILE A 136 5.36 -16.63 5.40
C ILE A 136 4.24 -17.64 5.14
N LEU A 137 4.47 -18.93 5.42
CA LEU A 137 3.46 -19.98 5.25
C LEU A 137 2.24 -19.73 6.13
N MET A 138 2.43 -19.29 7.38
CA MET A 138 1.33 -18.95 8.29
C MET A 138 0.56 -17.71 7.83
N ALA A 139 1.22 -16.70 7.28
CA ALA A 139 0.55 -15.53 6.69
C ALA A 139 -0.29 -15.94 5.47
N ALA A 140 0.24 -16.80 4.60
CA ALA A 140 -0.49 -17.36 3.47
C ALA A 140 -1.69 -18.20 3.93
N ALA A 141 -1.52 -19.03 4.96
CA ALA A 141 -2.60 -19.82 5.56
C ALA A 141 -3.67 -18.93 6.19
N GLY A 142 -3.29 -17.88 6.92
CA GLY A 142 -4.22 -16.90 7.49
C GLY A 142 -5.03 -16.19 6.40
N ALA A 143 -4.39 -15.75 5.33
CA ALA A 143 -5.07 -15.17 4.17
C ALA A 143 -6.03 -16.18 3.50
N PHE A 144 -5.61 -17.43 3.33
CA PHE A 144 -6.45 -18.50 2.81
C PHE A 144 -7.69 -18.74 3.68
N LEU A 145 -7.53 -18.80 5.01
CA LEU A 145 -8.64 -18.99 5.95
C LEU A 145 -9.63 -17.82 5.88
N VAL A 146 -9.13 -16.58 5.90
CA VAL A 146 -9.96 -15.37 5.77
C VAL A 146 -10.74 -15.39 4.46
N LEU A 147 -10.10 -15.78 3.35
CA LEU A 147 -10.75 -15.84 2.04
C LEU A 147 -11.77 -16.98 1.92
N SER A 148 -11.50 -18.13 2.55
CA SER A 148 -12.32 -19.34 2.46
C SER A 148 -13.55 -19.29 3.38
N TYR A 149 -13.43 -18.68 4.56
CA TYR A 149 -14.46 -18.64 5.60
C TYR A 149 -15.07 -17.25 5.83
N ARG A 150 -14.90 -16.33 4.87
CA ARG A 150 -15.56 -15.02 4.96
C ARG A 150 -17.09 -15.16 5.01
N PRO A 151 -17.78 -14.50 5.94
CA PRO A 151 -19.24 -14.42 5.91
C PRO A 151 -19.67 -13.64 4.67
N HIS A 152 -20.73 -14.11 4.00
CA HIS A 152 -21.26 -13.56 2.75
C HIS A 152 -21.64 -12.08 2.87
#